data_AF-A0A6I8PXC0-F1
#
_entry.id   AF-A0A6I8PXC0-F1
#
_cell.length_a   1.000
_cell.length_b   1.000
_cell.length_c   1.000
_cell.angle_alpha   90.00
_cell.angle_beta   90.00
_cell.angle_gamma   90.00
#
_symmetry.space_group_name_H-M   'P 1'
#
loop_
_entity.id
_entity.type
_entity.pdbx_description
1 polymer ?
#
loop_
_entity_poly.entity_id
_entity_poly.type
_entity_poly.pdbx_seq_one_letter_code
_entity_poly.pdbx_strand_id
1 'polypeptide(L)'
;MSRTLSLILLMVPLLLVLSSGGSHGCPLLKKGGEHLLNEMLLTNDRLVLEEIHECFPRLPRISWAFGTYQVEAAVGAAIQFFIETFRFYNENFEALGLSQELCHEQLQLLQRLIEEWAPCVSDTKANKDVSRGISRFYRRLRKLVRKQGNAACVLSVISENLYQVAHLLSRVRKHLLINE
;
A
#
# COMPACT_ATOMS: atom_id res chain seq x y z
N MET A 1 18.29 51.36 -7.50
CA MET A 1 16.97 50.72 -7.34
C MET A 1 17.04 49.21 -7.61
N SER A 2 17.87 48.46 -6.87
CA SER A 2 18.16 47.03 -7.21
C SER A 2 17.88 46.03 -6.07
N ARG A 3 17.82 46.47 -4.81
CA ARG A 3 17.63 45.57 -3.66
C ARG A 3 16.17 45.19 -3.39
N THR A 4 15.21 46.03 -3.74
CA THR A 4 13.77 45.77 -3.54
C THR A 4 13.20 44.76 -4.56
N LEU A 5 13.68 44.79 -5.81
CA LEU A 5 13.29 43.82 -6.84
C LEU A 5 13.77 42.39 -6.53
N SER A 6 15.00 42.25 -5.99
CA SER A 6 15.54 40.94 -5.56
C SER A 6 14.73 40.29 -4.44
N LEU A 7 14.22 41.08 -3.49
CA LEU A 7 13.40 40.56 -2.39
C LEU A 7 12.02 40.13 -2.88
N ILE A 8 11.41 40.86 -3.82
CA ILE A 8 10.11 40.49 -4.40
C ILE A 8 10.22 39.17 -5.20
N LEU A 9 11.29 39.00 -5.99
CA LEU A 9 11.54 37.78 -6.76
C LEU A 9 11.83 36.53 -5.90
N LEU A 10 12.32 36.68 -4.67
CA LEU A 10 12.55 35.58 -3.73
C LEU A 10 11.31 35.25 -2.88
N MET A 11 10.39 36.21 -2.68
CA MET A 11 9.18 36.01 -1.90
C MET A 11 8.05 35.36 -2.71
N VAL A 12 8.02 35.54 -4.04
CA VAL A 12 6.98 34.93 -4.92
C VAL A 12 7.05 33.39 -4.93
N PRO A 13 8.22 32.73 -5.04
CA PRO A 13 8.32 31.28 -4.90
C PRO A 13 7.92 30.79 -3.50
N LEU A 14 8.28 31.54 -2.46
CA LEU A 14 7.96 31.21 -1.07
C LEU A 14 6.45 31.30 -0.79
N LEU A 15 5.79 32.32 -1.36
CA LEU A 15 4.35 32.49 -1.28
C LEU A 15 3.60 31.46 -2.14
N LEU A 16 4.16 30.98 -3.25
CA LEU A 16 3.61 29.86 -4.01
C LEU A 16 3.69 28.53 -3.25
N VAL A 17 4.79 28.29 -2.50
CA VAL A 17 4.96 27.11 -1.62
C VAL A 17 4.05 27.18 -0.39
N LEU A 18 3.75 28.37 0.11
CA LEU A 18 2.83 28.58 1.25
C LEU A 18 1.35 28.64 0.80
N SER A 19 1.07 29.04 -0.44
CA SER A 19 -0.28 29.12 -1.04
C SER A 19 -0.77 27.79 -1.63
N SER A 20 0.13 26.81 -1.85
CA SER A 20 -0.28 25.43 -2.12
C SER A 20 -0.88 24.71 -0.90
N GLY A 21 -1.09 25.41 0.22
CA GLY A 21 -1.97 25.00 1.31
C GLY A 21 -3.46 24.95 0.94
N GLY A 22 -3.82 24.87 -0.35
CA GLY A 22 -5.13 24.40 -0.76
C GLY A 22 -5.22 22.94 -0.36
N SER A 23 -5.99 22.65 0.69
CA SER A 23 -6.32 21.31 1.20
C SER A 23 -5.93 20.22 0.21
N HIS A 24 -4.71 19.68 0.35
CA HIS A 24 -4.28 18.53 -0.43
C HIS A 24 -5.05 17.33 0.13
N GLY A 25 -6.36 17.33 -0.14
CA GLY A 25 -7.28 16.31 0.30
C GLY A 25 -6.78 14.96 -0.19
N CYS A 26 -6.93 13.97 0.67
CA CYS A 26 -6.63 12.58 0.36
C CYS A 26 -7.15 12.21 -1.06
N PRO A 27 -6.27 11.89 -2.03
CA PRO A 27 -6.68 11.64 -3.43
C PRO A 27 -7.36 10.29 -3.62
N LEU A 28 -7.73 9.59 -2.54
CA LEU A 28 -8.35 8.28 -2.58
C LEU A 28 -9.64 8.26 -3.42
N LEU A 29 -10.37 9.37 -3.53
CA LEU A 29 -11.57 9.44 -4.37
C LEU A 29 -11.27 9.59 -5.87
N LYS A 30 -10.05 9.95 -6.26
CA LYS A 30 -9.68 10.11 -7.67
C LYS A 30 -9.70 8.75 -8.39
N LYS A 31 -10.17 8.76 -9.65
CA LYS A 31 -10.24 7.55 -10.50
C LYS A 31 -8.88 6.91 -10.78
N GLY A 32 -7.79 7.68 -10.75
CA GLY A 32 -6.43 7.20 -11.05
C GLY A 32 -5.98 6.06 -10.13
N GLY A 33 -6.18 6.20 -8.82
CA GLY A 33 -5.79 5.16 -7.85
C GLY A 33 -6.58 3.85 -7.98
N GLU A 34 -7.84 3.91 -8.42
CA GLU A 34 -8.65 2.71 -8.63
C GLU A 34 -8.15 1.86 -9.79
N HIS A 35 -7.82 2.53 -10.89
CA HIS A 35 -7.27 1.87 -12.06
C HIS A 35 -5.95 1.18 -11.71
N LEU A 36 -5.05 1.88 -11.02
CA LEU A 36 -3.79 1.31 -10.53
C LEU A 36 -4.00 0.12 -9.58
N LEU A 37 -5.01 0.19 -8.70
CA LEU A 37 -5.33 -0.91 -7.79
C LEU A 37 -5.80 -2.15 -8.55
N ASN A 38 -6.65 -1.97 -9.56
CA ASN A 38 -7.13 -3.08 -10.38
C ASN A 38 -5.99 -3.69 -11.21
N GLU A 39 -5.12 -2.87 -11.80
CA GLU A 39 -3.92 -3.36 -12.49
C GLU A 39 -3.01 -4.15 -11.55
N MET A 40 -2.77 -3.65 -10.33
CA MET A 40 -1.98 -4.33 -9.30
C MET A 40 -2.55 -5.71 -8.95
N LEU A 41 -3.88 -5.85 -8.86
CA LEU A 41 -4.53 -7.14 -8.60
C LEU A 41 -4.42 -8.09 -9.80
N LEU A 42 -4.62 -7.60 -11.03
CA LEU A 42 -4.48 -8.40 -12.25
C LEU A 42 -3.05 -8.91 -12.44
N THR A 43 -2.05 -8.08 -12.15
CA THR A 43 -0.64 -8.51 -12.18
C THR A 43 -0.38 -9.53 -11.06
N ASN A 44 -0.98 -9.35 -9.88
CA ASN A 44 -0.86 -10.31 -8.77
C ASN A 44 -1.48 -11.69 -9.09
N ASP A 45 -2.58 -11.75 -9.84
CA ASP A 45 -3.18 -13.02 -10.27
C ASP A 45 -2.23 -13.82 -11.17
N ARG A 46 -1.37 -13.13 -11.93
CA ARG A 46 -0.34 -13.76 -12.76
C ARG A 46 0.84 -14.29 -11.94
N LEU A 47 1.01 -13.84 -10.69
CA LEU A 47 2.05 -14.33 -9.77
C LEU A 47 1.63 -15.64 -9.10
N VAL A 48 0.34 -15.82 -8.77
CA VAL A 48 -0.17 -17.02 -8.09
C VAL A 48 -0.59 -18.07 -9.12
N LEU A 49 0.33 -18.96 -9.47
CA LEU A 49 0.11 -19.92 -10.57
C LEU A 49 -0.62 -21.21 -10.18
N GLU A 50 -0.76 -21.53 -8.89
CA GLU A 50 -1.33 -22.80 -8.42
C GLU A 50 -2.37 -22.59 -7.30
N GLU A 51 -3.46 -23.37 -7.34
CA GLU A 51 -4.39 -23.50 -6.22
C GLU A 51 -3.70 -24.19 -5.05
N ILE A 52 -3.46 -23.45 -3.97
CA ILE A 52 -2.81 -24.00 -2.79
C ILE A 52 -3.87 -24.52 -1.85
N HIS A 53 -4.01 -25.84 -1.78
CA HIS A 53 -5.04 -26.46 -0.96
C HIS A 53 -4.76 -26.35 0.55
N GLU A 54 -3.51 -26.42 1.01
CA GLU A 54 -3.17 -26.26 2.43
C GLU A 54 -1.78 -25.65 2.67
N CYS A 55 -1.72 -24.66 3.56
CA CYS A 55 -0.47 -24.04 4.01
C CYS A 55 -0.12 -24.40 5.45
N PHE A 56 1.06 -24.99 5.63
CA PHE A 56 1.61 -25.33 6.94
C PHE A 56 2.96 -24.63 7.19
N PRO A 57 3.08 -23.85 8.28
CA PRO A 57 2.05 -23.54 9.27
C PRO A 57 0.94 -22.63 8.72
N ARG A 58 -0.27 -22.72 9.30
CA ARG A 58 -1.33 -21.74 9.02
C ARG A 58 -0.81 -20.34 9.29
N LEU A 59 -0.75 -19.55 8.22
CA LEU A 59 -0.28 -18.18 8.29
C LEU A 59 -1.30 -17.34 9.07
N PRO A 60 -0.83 -16.41 9.93
CA PRO A 60 -1.72 -15.59 10.74
C PRO A 60 -2.58 -14.70 9.84
N ARG A 61 -3.91 -14.81 10.00
CA ARG A 61 -4.86 -13.89 9.36
C ARG A 61 -4.61 -12.47 9.86
N ILE A 62 -4.50 -11.52 8.95
CA ILE A 62 -4.42 -10.09 9.30
C ILE A 62 -5.71 -9.34 9.01
N SER A 63 -6.81 -10.06 8.77
CA SER A 63 -8.14 -9.47 8.55
C SER A 63 -8.56 -8.52 9.69
N TRP A 64 -8.01 -8.67 10.89
CA TRP A 64 -8.16 -7.72 12.00
C TRP A 64 -7.70 -6.29 11.64
N ALA A 65 -6.65 -6.15 10.83
CA ALA A 65 -6.13 -4.87 10.38
C ALA A 65 -7.08 -4.18 9.38
N PHE A 66 -7.94 -4.97 8.73
CA PHE A 66 -8.90 -4.52 7.73
C PHE A 66 -10.34 -4.50 8.25
N GLY A 67 -10.54 -4.77 9.54
CA GLY A 67 -11.84 -4.68 10.23
C GLY A 67 -12.13 -3.31 10.83
N THR A 68 -11.21 -2.34 10.72
CA THR A 68 -11.40 -1.00 11.30
C THR A 68 -12.45 -0.20 10.52
N TYR A 69 -13.32 0.49 11.25
CA TYR A 69 -14.31 1.41 10.71
C TYR A 69 -13.81 2.87 10.65
N GLN A 70 -12.66 3.16 11.26
CA GLN A 70 -12.04 4.48 11.16
C GLN A 70 -11.37 4.61 9.79
N VAL A 71 -11.91 5.47 8.94
CA VAL A 71 -11.44 5.72 7.57
C VAL A 71 -9.92 5.94 7.52
N GLU A 72 -9.40 6.81 8.35
CA GLU A 72 -7.97 7.14 8.35
C GLU A 72 -7.09 5.95 8.73
N ALA A 73 -7.50 5.16 9.73
CA ALA A 73 -6.80 3.96 10.14
C ALA A 73 -6.88 2.87 9.05
N ALA A 74 -7.98 2.79 8.32
CA ALA A 74 -8.16 1.87 7.20
C ALA A 74 -7.22 2.20 6.03
N VAL A 75 -7.10 3.48 5.67
CA VAL A 75 -6.19 3.91 4.60
C VAL A 75 -4.72 3.72 5.02
N GLY A 76 -4.39 4.06 6.27
CA GLY A 76 -3.07 3.78 6.83
C GLY A 76 -2.71 2.28 6.81
N ALA A 77 -3.68 1.40 7.14
CA ALA A 77 -3.50 -0.04 7.06
C ALA A 77 -3.19 -0.52 5.64
N ALA A 78 -3.95 -0.04 4.66
CA ALA A 78 -3.77 -0.40 3.25
C ALA A 78 -2.37 0.02 2.74
N ILE A 79 -1.98 1.27 2.99
CA ILE A 79 -0.70 1.80 2.53
C ILE A 79 0.47 1.09 3.21
N GLN A 80 0.41 0.84 4.53
CA GLN A 80 1.45 0.08 5.20
C GLN A 80 1.55 -1.35 4.65
N PHE A 81 0.43 -1.98 4.29
CA PHE A 81 0.43 -3.29 3.66
C PHE A 81 1.11 -3.25 2.29
N PHE A 82 0.84 -2.25 1.45
CA PHE A 82 1.55 -2.08 0.17
C PHE A 82 3.06 -1.85 0.37
N ILE A 83 3.46 -1.00 1.33
CA ILE A 83 4.87 -0.75 1.63
C ILE A 83 5.60 -2.04 2.02
N GLU A 84 5.01 -2.84 2.90
CA GLU A 84 5.64 -4.10 3.31
C GLU A 84 5.59 -5.16 2.20
N THR A 85 4.54 -5.18 1.37
CA THR A 85 4.48 -6.03 0.16
C THR A 85 5.61 -5.69 -0.80
N PHE A 86 5.79 -4.40 -1.10
CA PHE A 86 6.86 -3.91 -1.96
C PHE A 86 8.22 -4.36 -1.44
N ARG A 87 8.51 -4.11 -0.16
CA ARG A 87 9.77 -4.54 0.47
C ARG A 87 9.96 -6.05 0.40
N PHE A 88 8.90 -6.81 0.67
CA PHE A 88 8.95 -8.26 0.69
C PHE A 88 9.27 -8.84 -0.68
N TYR A 89 8.59 -8.41 -1.75
CA TYR A 89 8.89 -8.87 -3.11
C TYR A 89 10.29 -8.45 -3.55
N ASN A 90 10.68 -7.19 -3.32
CA ASN A 90 12.01 -6.71 -3.66
C ASN A 90 13.14 -7.52 -2.99
N GLU A 91 12.90 -8.03 -1.77
CA GLU A 91 13.86 -8.84 -1.01
C GLU A 91 13.81 -10.35 -1.33
N ASN A 92 12.69 -10.88 -1.84
CA ASN A 92 12.43 -12.33 -1.86
C ASN A 92 11.90 -12.88 -3.19
N PHE A 93 11.87 -12.10 -4.29
CA PHE A 93 11.27 -12.56 -5.56
C PHE A 93 11.87 -13.87 -6.09
N GLU A 94 13.20 -14.05 -5.98
CA GLU A 94 13.87 -15.29 -6.39
C GLU A 94 13.42 -16.48 -5.54
N ALA A 95 13.32 -16.30 -4.22
CA ALA A 95 12.87 -17.34 -3.30
C ALA A 95 11.39 -17.70 -3.51
N LEU A 96 10.62 -16.79 -4.11
CA LEU A 96 9.24 -17.01 -4.51
C LEU A 96 9.11 -17.69 -5.89
N GLY A 97 10.22 -17.87 -6.62
CA GLY A 97 10.21 -18.42 -7.97
C GLY A 97 9.56 -17.49 -9.01
N LEU A 98 9.48 -16.18 -8.72
CA LEU A 98 8.84 -15.21 -9.61
C LEU A 98 9.79 -14.78 -10.74
N SER A 99 9.24 -14.53 -11.92
CA SER A 99 10.03 -13.92 -12.99
C SER A 99 10.37 -12.46 -12.63
N GLN A 100 11.55 -12.02 -13.05
CA GLN A 100 12.02 -10.66 -12.79
C GLN A 100 11.09 -9.61 -13.42
N GLU A 101 10.59 -9.87 -14.63
CA GLU A 101 9.66 -9.00 -15.35
C GLU A 101 8.36 -8.80 -14.57
N LEU A 102 7.69 -9.89 -14.19
CA LEU A 102 6.42 -9.82 -13.44
C LEU A 102 6.61 -9.18 -12.07
N CYS A 103 7.71 -9.50 -11.38
CA CYS A 103 8.01 -8.89 -10.10
C CYS A 103 8.25 -7.37 -10.25
N HIS A 104 8.94 -6.95 -11.30
CA HIS A 104 9.20 -5.53 -11.54
C HIS A 104 7.90 -4.77 -11.85
N GLU A 105 7.04 -5.33 -12.68
CA GLU A 105 5.70 -4.78 -12.99
C GLU A 105 4.89 -4.59 -11.70
N GLN A 106 4.84 -5.62 -10.84
CA GLN A 106 4.14 -5.56 -9.56
C GLN A 106 4.73 -4.47 -8.62
N LEU A 107 6.06 -4.37 -8.54
CA LEU A 107 6.73 -3.38 -7.70
C LEU A 107 6.46 -1.95 -8.16
N GLN A 108 6.42 -1.70 -9.47
CA GLN A 108 6.08 -0.39 -10.03
C GLN A 108 4.65 0.02 -9.66
N LEU A 109 3.68 -0.90 -9.81
CA LEU A 109 2.29 -0.64 -9.47
C LEU A 109 2.12 -0.35 -7.97
N LEU A 110 2.76 -1.14 -7.11
CA LEU A 110 2.77 -0.90 -5.66
C LEU A 110 3.38 0.47 -5.31
N GLN A 111 4.51 0.84 -5.90
CA GLN A 111 5.16 2.12 -5.65
C GLN A 111 4.24 3.30 -6.02
N ARG A 112 3.60 3.25 -7.20
CA ARG A 112 2.68 4.29 -7.64
C ARG A 112 1.46 4.42 -6.73
N LEU A 113 0.90 3.30 -6.26
CA LEU A 113 -0.20 3.31 -5.29
C LEU A 113 0.21 3.92 -3.94
N ILE A 114 1.42 3.60 -3.45
CA ILE A 114 1.97 4.18 -2.23
C ILE A 114 2.12 5.70 -2.38
N GLU A 115 2.70 6.16 -3.49
CA GLU A 115 2.90 7.59 -3.77
C GLU A 115 1.57 8.34 -3.91
N GLU A 116 0.64 7.79 -4.69
CA GLU A 116 -0.68 8.40 -4.93
C GLU A 116 -1.42 8.58 -3.60
N TRP A 117 -1.42 7.58 -2.71
CA TRP A 117 -2.22 7.63 -1.49
C TRP A 117 -1.46 8.01 -0.22
N ALA A 118 -0.15 8.21 -0.26
CA ALA A 118 0.64 8.67 0.89
C ALA A 118 0.04 9.92 1.59
N PRO A 119 -0.51 10.93 0.90
CA PRO A 119 -1.13 12.08 1.54
C PRO A 119 -2.37 11.75 2.39
N CYS A 120 -2.98 10.58 2.21
CA CYS A 120 -4.15 10.14 2.97
C CYS A 120 -3.82 9.58 4.36
N VAL A 121 -2.54 9.37 4.67
CA VAL A 121 -2.12 8.73 5.92
C VAL A 121 -2.06 9.77 7.05
N SER A 122 -2.88 9.61 8.09
CA SER A 122 -2.81 10.44 9.29
C SER A 122 -1.86 9.85 10.35
N ASP A 123 -1.18 10.72 11.10
CA ASP A 123 -0.27 10.31 12.19
C ASP A 123 -1.01 9.99 13.50
N THR A 124 -1.96 9.05 13.45
CA THR A 124 -2.77 8.67 14.61
C THR A 124 -2.21 7.45 15.34
N LYS A 125 -2.55 7.30 16.62
CA LYS A 125 -2.21 6.11 17.42
C LYS A 125 -2.77 4.83 16.78
N ALA A 126 -4.01 4.87 16.28
CA ALA A 126 -4.65 3.74 15.61
C ALA A 126 -3.85 3.29 14.38
N ASN A 127 -3.41 4.25 13.54
CA ASN A 127 -2.57 3.96 12.39
C ASN A 127 -1.21 3.37 12.81
N LYS A 128 -0.55 3.92 13.83
CA LYS A 128 0.71 3.37 14.39
C LYS A 128 0.55 1.93 14.87
N ASP A 129 -0.56 1.62 15.54
CA ASP A 129 -0.83 0.29 16.10
C ASP A 129 -1.04 -0.75 15.00
N VAL A 130 -1.87 -0.43 14.01
CA VAL A 130 -2.10 -1.28 12.84
C VAL A 130 -0.82 -1.46 12.05
N SER A 131 -0.09 -0.38 11.78
CA SER A 131 1.14 -0.41 11.00
C SER A 131 2.20 -1.33 11.63
N ARG A 132 2.38 -1.23 12.95
CA ARG A 132 3.28 -2.15 13.69
C ARG A 132 2.83 -3.61 13.58
N GLY A 133 1.53 -3.87 13.58
CA GLY A 133 1.01 -5.23 13.40
C GLY A 133 1.29 -5.80 12.01
N ILE A 134 1.11 -5.00 10.96
CA ILE A 134 1.43 -5.37 9.57
C ILE A 134 2.94 -5.64 9.42
N SER A 135 3.81 -4.79 9.94
CA SER A 135 5.26 -5.05 9.91
C SER A 135 5.65 -6.33 10.65
N ARG A 136 5.00 -6.65 11.79
CA ARG A 136 5.21 -7.92 12.50
C ARG A 136 4.76 -9.11 11.67
N PHE A 137 3.65 -8.99 10.94
CA PHE A 137 3.16 -10.01 10.02
C PHE A 137 4.20 -10.29 8.91
N TYR A 138 4.69 -9.26 8.22
CA TYR A 138 5.70 -9.45 7.17
C TYR A 138 7.03 -9.99 7.70
N ARG A 139 7.43 -9.64 8.93
CA ARG A 139 8.59 -10.26 9.57
C ARG A 139 8.44 -11.78 9.71
N ARG A 140 7.22 -12.28 9.92
CA ARG A 140 6.95 -13.73 9.95
C ARG A 140 7.00 -14.32 8.55
N LEU A 141 6.44 -13.66 7.54
CA LEU A 141 6.51 -14.10 6.14
C LEU A 141 7.96 -14.26 5.65
N ARG A 142 8.83 -13.28 5.92
CA ARG A 142 10.27 -13.34 5.60
C ARG A 142 10.99 -14.55 6.22
N LYS A 143 10.55 -14.99 7.40
CA LYS A 143 11.09 -16.21 8.03
C LYS A 143 10.56 -17.49 7.39
N LEU A 144 9.34 -17.46 6.85
CA LEU A 144 8.67 -18.63 6.29
C LEU A 144 9.08 -18.88 4.85
N VAL A 145 9.19 -17.84 4.02
CA VAL A 145 9.59 -17.96 2.60
C VAL A 145 10.96 -18.62 2.43
N ARG A 146 11.86 -18.43 3.40
CA ARG A 146 13.20 -19.04 3.42
C ARG A 146 13.20 -20.54 3.75
N LYS A 147 12.07 -21.09 4.20
CA LYS A 147 11.95 -22.52 4.47
C LYS A 147 11.45 -23.23 3.21
N GLN A 148 12.05 -24.37 2.92
CA GLN A 148 11.69 -25.18 1.75
C GLN A 148 10.19 -25.49 1.72
N GLY A 149 9.59 -25.35 0.54
CA GLY A 149 8.16 -25.65 0.30
C GLY A 149 7.17 -24.56 0.70
N ASN A 150 7.62 -23.43 1.28
CA ASN A 150 6.70 -22.39 1.76
C ASN A 150 6.46 -21.22 0.80
N ALA A 151 7.20 -21.15 -0.31
CA ALA A 151 7.16 -20.01 -1.24
C ALA A 151 5.76 -19.74 -1.77
N ALA A 152 5.12 -20.76 -2.35
CA ALA A 152 3.77 -20.69 -2.88
C ALA A 152 2.78 -20.24 -1.77
N CYS A 153 2.86 -20.84 -0.58
CA CYS A 153 2.01 -20.50 0.54
C CYS A 153 2.11 -19.05 1.00
N VAL A 154 3.33 -18.52 1.06
CA VAL A 154 3.53 -17.11 1.40
C VAL A 154 2.94 -16.22 0.32
N LEU A 155 3.08 -16.58 -0.94
CA LEU A 155 2.54 -15.83 -2.06
C LEU A 155 1.00 -15.81 -2.06
N SER A 156 0.35 -16.96 -1.88
CA SER A 156 -1.11 -17.07 -1.76
C SER A 156 -1.64 -16.19 -0.63
N VAL A 157 -0.98 -16.19 0.53
CA VAL A 157 -1.42 -15.34 1.65
C VAL A 157 -1.23 -13.86 1.38
N ILE A 158 -0.16 -13.45 0.70
CA ILE A 158 -0.02 -12.04 0.29
C ILE A 158 -1.15 -11.67 -0.67
N SER A 159 -1.42 -12.52 -1.67
CA SER A 159 -2.49 -12.33 -2.65
C SER A 159 -3.87 -12.20 -1.99
N GLU A 160 -4.26 -13.12 -1.11
CA GLU A 160 -5.52 -13.04 -0.36
C GLU A 160 -5.66 -11.72 0.41
N ASN A 161 -4.57 -11.22 1.00
CA ASN A 161 -4.60 -9.98 1.75
C ASN A 161 -4.59 -8.73 0.85
N LEU A 162 -4.00 -8.78 -0.34
CA LEU A 162 -4.15 -7.71 -1.34
C LEU A 162 -5.63 -7.53 -1.73
N TYR A 163 -6.37 -8.63 -1.92
CA TYR A 163 -7.81 -8.58 -2.15
C TYR A 163 -8.59 -8.01 -0.97
N GLN A 164 -8.23 -8.38 0.27
CA GLN A 164 -8.85 -7.77 1.46
C GLN A 164 -8.56 -6.28 1.59
N VAL A 165 -7.34 -5.83 1.24
CA VAL A 165 -6.99 -4.42 1.18
C VAL A 165 -7.80 -3.69 0.12
N ALA A 166 -7.98 -4.26 -1.06
CA ALA A 166 -8.80 -3.68 -2.11
C ALA A 166 -10.26 -3.51 -1.66
N HIS A 167 -10.83 -4.52 -1.01
CA HIS A 167 -12.17 -4.45 -0.43
C HIS A 167 -12.26 -3.39 0.67
N LEU A 168 -11.24 -3.28 1.55
CA LEU A 168 -11.16 -2.23 2.57
C LEU A 168 -11.22 -0.83 1.92
N LEU A 169 -10.38 -0.58 0.92
CA LEU A 169 -10.31 0.70 0.22
C LEU A 169 -11.62 1.02 -0.50
N SER A 170 -12.27 0.03 -1.11
CA SER A 170 -13.61 0.20 -1.71
C SER A 170 -14.65 0.66 -0.69
N ARG A 171 -14.70 0.02 0.49
CA ARG A 171 -15.61 0.46 1.58
C ARG A 171 -15.31 1.86 2.07
N VAL A 172 -14.02 2.21 2.22
CA VAL A 172 -13.61 3.56 2.63
C VAL A 172 -14.09 4.59 1.61
N ARG A 173 -13.89 4.34 0.32
CA ARG A 173 -14.33 5.24 -0.75
C ARG A 173 -15.85 5.40 -0.75
N LYS A 174 -16.60 4.30 -0.62
CA LYS A 174 -18.06 4.36 -0.48
C LYS A 174 -18.48 5.21 0.73
N HIS A 175 -17.82 5.06 1.87
CA HIS A 175 -18.12 5.85 3.06
C HIS A 175 -17.83 7.34 2.85
N LEU A 176 -16.70 7.67 2.22
CA LEU A 176 -16.35 9.05 1.89
C LEU A 176 -17.38 9.68 0.93
N LEU A 177 -17.77 8.98 -0.13
CA LEU A 177 -18.75 9.48 -1.11
C LEU A 177 -20.16 9.70 -0.56
N ILE A 178 -20.56 8.96 0.49
CA ILE A 178 -21.89 9.11 1.11
C ILE A 178 -21.92 10.27 2.11
N ASN A 179 -20.76 10.62 2.68
CA ASN A 179 -20.63 11.61 3.75
C ASN A 179 -19.97 12.94 3.29
N GLU A 180 -19.82 13.14 1.98
CA GLU A 180 -19.57 14.44 1.34
C GLU A 180 -20.86 15.27 1.26
#